data_AF-A0A4Q2WXK6-F1
#
_entry.id   AF-A0A4Q2WXK6-F1
#
_cell.length_a   1.000
_cell.length_b   1.000
_cell.length_c   1.000
_cell.angle_alpha   90.00
_cell.angle_beta   90.00
_cell.angle_gamma   90.00
#
_symmetry.space_group_name_H-M   'P 1'
#
loop_
_entity.id
_entity.type
_entity.pdbx_description
1 polymer ?
#
loop_
_entity_poly.entity_id
_entity_poly.type
_entity_poly.pdbx_seq_one_letter_code
_entity_poly.pdbx_strand_id
1 'polypeptide(L)'
;MRTAALIVLAATLLAACSPSTPEQAAAPPAPATPVESKPVEAKPPAAAAPAPAPAKEIPVGECGDQSALPADQRVANTARWTTASEQDNFGFDVFRGDSENGDFTKLTKEPLLGAGTSDETHKYEFRDDTIDPCREYWYYVEGISTSGSREKFTPTFRAPPKRRAADAAPATPAAG
;
A
#
# COMPACT_ATOMS: atom_id res chain seq x y z
N MET A 1 62.78 18.27 28.09
CA MET A 1 62.37 19.23 27.04
C MET A 1 62.26 18.44 25.73
N ARG A 2 61.19 18.69 24.97
CA ARG A 2 60.63 17.82 23.91
C ARG A 2 61.59 17.56 22.74
N THR A 3 61.75 16.29 22.35
CA THR A 3 62.37 15.88 21.08
C THR A 3 61.30 15.51 20.07
N ALA A 4 61.29 16.24 18.94
CA ALA A 4 60.59 15.86 17.72
C ALA A 4 61.44 14.85 16.94
N ALA A 5 60.80 13.89 16.26
CA ALA A 5 61.44 13.09 15.22
C ALA A 5 60.42 12.74 14.13
N LEU A 6 60.66 13.29 12.93
CA LEU A 6 60.15 12.82 11.65
C LEU A 6 60.71 11.43 11.34
N ILE A 7 59.88 10.51 10.82
CA ILE A 7 60.35 9.45 9.91
C ILE A 7 59.33 9.29 8.78
N VAL A 8 59.80 9.56 7.57
CA VAL A 8 59.20 9.22 6.27
C VAL A 8 59.61 7.79 5.93
N LEU A 9 58.70 6.97 5.40
CA LEU A 9 59.10 5.83 4.56
C LEU A 9 58.06 5.57 3.47
N ALA A 10 58.50 5.76 2.23
CA ALA A 10 57.81 5.40 1.00
C ALA A 10 58.07 3.92 0.66
N ALA A 11 57.07 3.24 0.10
CA ALA A 11 57.25 1.95 -0.56
C ALA A 11 56.51 1.95 -1.89
N THR A 12 57.29 1.90 -2.96
CA THR A 12 56.93 1.78 -4.37
C THR A 12 56.49 0.36 -4.73
N LEU A 13 55.40 0.21 -5.49
CA LEU A 13 55.03 -1.05 -6.16
C LEU A 13 55.07 -0.85 -7.67
N LEU A 14 55.82 -1.73 -8.33
CA LEU A 14 56.13 -1.71 -9.76
C LEU A 14 54.96 -2.13 -10.65
N ALA A 15 55.03 -1.62 -11.87
CA ALA A 15 54.20 -1.88 -13.05
C ALA A 15 54.13 -3.36 -13.48
N ALA A 16 52.97 -3.74 -14.02
CA ALA A 16 52.85 -4.83 -14.97
C ALA A 16 52.12 -4.30 -16.22
N CYS A 17 52.85 -4.22 -17.34
CA CYS A 17 52.32 -3.99 -18.67
C CYS A 17 51.60 -5.26 -19.17
N SER A 18 50.45 -5.09 -19.83
CA SER A 18 49.97 -6.05 -20.84
C SER A 18 49.43 -5.29 -22.07
N PRO A 19 49.78 -5.73 -23.29
CA PRO A 19 49.59 -4.96 -24.53
C PRO A 19 48.22 -5.12 -25.19
N SER A 20 47.85 -4.09 -25.95
CA SER A 20 46.79 -4.05 -26.97
C SER A 20 47.13 -4.95 -28.18
N THR A 21 46.12 -5.44 -28.92
CA THR A 21 46.05 -5.74 -30.40
C THR A 21 44.87 -6.72 -30.68
N PRO A 22 44.14 -6.68 -31.82
CA PRO A 22 43.53 -5.56 -32.54
C PRO A 22 42.01 -5.78 -32.81
N GLU A 23 41.38 -4.73 -33.32
CA GLU A 23 40.09 -4.75 -34.03
C GLU A 23 40.08 -5.78 -35.16
N GLN A 24 39.14 -6.75 -35.09
CA GLN A 24 38.84 -7.65 -36.20
C GLN A 24 37.52 -7.22 -36.84
N ALA A 25 37.68 -6.67 -38.05
CA ALA A 25 36.63 -6.29 -38.96
C ALA A 25 35.65 -7.45 -39.24
N ALA A 26 34.40 -7.05 -39.40
CA ALA A 26 33.27 -7.88 -39.81
C ALA A 26 33.51 -8.63 -41.12
N ALA A 27 33.08 -9.90 -41.13
CA ALA A 27 32.60 -10.62 -42.31
C ALA A 27 31.37 -11.44 -41.90
N PRO A 28 30.34 -11.55 -42.76
CA PRO A 28 28.96 -11.77 -42.35
C PRO A 28 28.63 -13.24 -42.09
N PRO A 29 27.72 -13.57 -41.16
CA PRO A 29 26.97 -14.82 -41.25
C PRO A 29 25.91 -14.75 -42.35
N ALA A 30 25.78 -15.88 -43.02
CA ALA A 30 24.92 -16.27 -44.15
C ALA A 30 23.43 -15.84 -44.05
N PRO A 31 22.71 -15.78 -45.18
CA PRO A 31 21.40 -15.15 -45.27
C PRO A 31 20.37 -15.81 -44.35
N ALA A 32 19.77 -15.01 -43.48
CA ALA A 32 18.50 -15.34 -42.87
C ALA A 32 17.47 -15.50 -43.99
N THR A 33 16.83 -16.67 -44.00
CA THR A 33 15.62 -16.93 -44.77
C THR A 33 14.58 -15.83 -44.51
N PRO A 34 13.80 -15.39 -45.52
CA PRO A 34 12.70 -14.47 -45.27
C PRO A 34 11.68 -15.21 -44.39
N VAL A 35 11.60 -14.85 -43.11
CA VAL A 35 10.45 -15.24 -42.30
C VAL A 35 9.32 -14.33 -42.75
N GLU A 36 8.48 -14.92 -43.59
CA GLU A 36 7.20 -14.42 -44.09
C GLU A 36 6.49 -13.60 -43.01
N SER A 37 6.35 -12.30 -43.28
CA SER A 37 5.56 -11.38 -42.46
C SER A 37 4.09 -11.79 -42.56
N LYS A 38 3.63 -12.56 -41.58
CA LYS A 38 2.20 -12.82 -41.36
C LYS A 38 1.46 -11.48 -41.29
N PRO A 39 0.33 -11.32 -41.99
CA PRO A 39 -0.47 -10.11 -41.91
C PRO A 39 -0.84 -9.82 -40.45
N VAL A 40 -0.60 -8.57 -40.04
CA VAL A 40 -1.14 -8.02 -38.79
C VAL A 40 -2.66 -8.07 -38.92
N GLU A 41 -3.26 -9.07 -38.28
CA GLU A 41 -4.70 -9.12 -38.10
C GLU A 41 -5.08 -7.87 -37.31
N ALA A 42 -5.85 -6.99 -37.94
CA ALA A 42 -6.34 -5.77 -37.35
C ALA A 42 -7.09 -6.13 -36.06
N LYS A 43 -6.57 -5.66 -34.92
CA LYS A 43 -7.27 -5.68 -33.64
C LYS A 43 -8.72 -5.20 -33.88
N PRO A 44 -9.74 -6.02 -33.58
CA PRO A 44 -11.12 -5.59 -33.65
C PRO A 44 -11.30 -4.29 -32.85
N PRO A 45 -12.16 -3.35 -33.28
CA PRO A 45 -12.39 -2.12 -32.55
C PRO A 45 -12.71 -2.49 -31.10
N ALA A 46 -12.03 -1.81 -30.18
CA ALA A 46 -12.28 -1.93 -28.76
C ALA A 46 -13.80 -1.91 -28.55
N ALA A 47 -14.38 -3.06 -28.20
CA ALA A 47 -15.72 -3.12 -27.69
C ALA A 47 -15.75 -2.08 -26.57
N ALA A 48 -16.65 -1.10 -26.70
CA ALA A 48 -16.84 -0.07 -25.70
C ALA A 48 -16.81 -0.75 -24.33
N ALA A 49 -15.92 -0.27 -23.45
CA ALA A 49 -15.93 -0.69 -22.06
C ALA A 49 -17.40 -0.63 -21.60
N PRO A 50 -17.94 -1.72 -21.00
CA PRO A 50 -19.31 -1.69 -20.54
C PRO A 50 -19.47 -0.45 -19.66
N ALA A 51 -20.54 0.31 -19.90
CA ALA A 51 -20.88 1.47 -19.08
C ALA A 51 -20.72 1.09 -17.59
N PRO A 52 -20.17 1.98 -16.74
CA PRO A 52 -19.95 1.65 -15.34
C PRO A 52 -21.28 1.16 -14.75
N ALA A 53 -21.28 -0.04 -14.19
CA ALA A 53 -22.43 -0.57 -13.49
C ALA A 53 -22.91 0.47 -12.47
N PRO A 54 -24.22 0.69 -12.31
CA PRO A 54 -24.72 1.70 -11.37
C PRO A 54 -24.12 1.42 -10.00
N ALA A 55 -23.44 2.42 -9.45
CA ALA A 55 -22.85 2.33 -8.12
C ALA A 55 -23.97 1.92 -7.15
N LYS A 56 -23.79 0.82 -6.41
CA LYS A 56 -24.77 0.37 -5.42
C LYS A 56 -25.05 1.54 -4.47
N GLU A 57 -26.30 1.98 -4.43
CA GLU A 57 -26.71 3.12 -3.61
C GLU A 57 -26.44 2.83 -2.13
N ILE A 58 -25.86 3.80 -1.41
CA ILE A 58 -25.62 3.67 0.03
C ILE A 58 -26.98 3.59 0.74
N PRO A 59 -27.24 2.56 1.57
CA PRO A 59 -28.52 2.38 2.23
C PRO A 59 -28.81 3.51 3.24
N VAL A 60 -30.08 3.85 3.42
CA VAL A 60 -30.52 4.77 4.47
C VAL A 60 -30.56 4.03 5.82
N GLY A 61 -30.15 4.68 6.91
CA GLY A 61 -30.35 4.15 8.26
C GLY A 61 -29.75 5.00 9.37
N GLU A 62 -29.74 4.45 10.58
CA GLU A 62 -29.26 5.15 11.78
C GLU A 62 -27.77 5.50 11.69
N CYS A 63 -27.46 6.71 12.16
CA CYS A 63 -26.14 7.30 12.25
C CYS A 63 -25.69 7.40 13.71
N GLY A 64 -24.42 7.74 13.93
CA GLY A 64 -23.87 8.03 15.25
C GLY A 64 -23.29 6.82 15.97
N ASP A 65 -23.14 6.96 17.28
CA ASP A 65 -22.53 5.94 18.15
C ASP A 65 -23.39 4.66 18.21
N GLN A 66 -22.72 3.52 18.03
CA GLN A 66 -23.34 2.20 18.01
C GLN A 66 -23.06 1.40 19.30
N SER A 67 -22.55 2.05 20.37
CA SER A 67 -22.06 1.34 21.57
C SER A 67 -23.15 0.57 22.30
N ALA A 68 -24.42 0.99 22.16
CA ALA A 68 -25.59 0.29 22.70
C ALA A 68 -25.89 -1.06 22.02
N LEU A 69 -25.37 -1.28 20.81
CA LEU A 69 -25.53 -2.55 20.08
C LEU A 69 -24.42 -3.55 20.47
N PRO A 70 -24.71 -4.85 20.48
CA PRO A 70 -23.69 -5.91 20.51
C PRO A 70 -22.68 -5.75 19.36
N ALA A 71 -21.39 -6.03 19.61
CA ALA A 71 -20.30 -5.78 18.66
C ALA A 71 -20.47 -6.51 17.32
N ASP A 72 -21.03 -7.71 17.33
CA ASP A 72 -21.34 -8.52 16.16
C ASP A 72 -22.48 -7.93 15.31
N GLN A 73 -23.32 -7.07 15.89
CA GLN A 73 -24.45 -6.41 15.22
C GLN A 73 -24.11 -5.01 14.70
N ARG A 74 -22.97 -4.45 15.11
CA ARG A 74 -22.54 -3.11 14.68
C ARG A 74 -22.13 -3.10 13.21
N VAL A 75 -22.49 -2.02 12.51
CA VAL A 75 -21.94 -1.73 11.19
C VAL A 75 -20.47 -1.35 11.35
N ALA A 76 -19.62 -1.91 10.49
CA ALA A 76 -18.18 -1.74 10.62
C ALA A 76 -17.51 -1.40 9.29
N ASN A 77 -16.36 -0.76 9.40
CA ASN A 77 -15.35 -0.74 8.36
C ASN A 77 -14.45 -1.98 8.48
N THR A 78 -13.85 -2.37 7.36
CA THR A 78 -12.82 -3.41 7.37
C THR A 78 -11.64 -2.91 6.56
N ALA A 79 -10.58 -2.52 7.27
CA ALA A 79 -9.29 -2.22 6.66
C ALA A 79 -8.66 -3.53 6.19
N ARG A 80 -8.16 -3.56 4.95
CA ARG A 80 -7.60 -4.76 4.31
C ARG A 80 -6.31 -4.42 3.60
N TRP A 81 -5.30 -5.26 3.78
CA TRP A 81 -4.03 -5.14 3.07
C TRP A 81 -3.42 -6.52 2.84
N THR A 82 -2.43 -6.55 1.96
CA THR A 82 -1.72 -7.76 1.57
C THR A 82 -0.23 -7.45 1.54
N THR A 83 0.58 -8.37 2.05
CA THR A 83 2.04 -8.37 1.86
C THR A 83 2.37 -9.43 0.82
N ALA A 84 3.29 -9.13 -0.09
CA ALA A 84 3.80 -10.13 -1.04
C ALA A 84 4.89 -11.00 -0.37
N SER A 85 5.67 -10.38 0.50
CA SER A 85 6.66 -10.97 1.39
C SER A 85 6.84 -10.08 2.62
N GLU A 86 7.47 -10.62 3.67
CA GLU A 86 7.75 -9.96 4.95
C GLU A 86 9.17 -10.28 5.41
N GLN A 87 9.84 -9.30 6.02
CA GLN A 87 11.17 -9.46 6.60
C GLN A 87 11.15 -8.89 8.01
N ASP A 88 11.45 -9.74 8.99
CA ASP A 88 11.50 -9.37 10.41
C ASP A 88 10.25 -8.61 10.89
N ASN A 89 9.07 -8.95 10.34
CA ASN A 89 7.81 -8.30 10.66
C ASN A 89 7.18 -8.91 11.91
N PHE A 90 7.16 -8.16 13.01
CA PHE A 90 6.44 -8.54 14.22
C PHE A 90 4.92 -8.45 14.00
N GLY A 91 4.46 -7.41 13.31
CA GLY A 91 3.04 -7.23 13.06
C GLY A 91 2.67 -5.82 12.65
N PHE A 92 1.39 -5.50 12.80
CA PHE A 92 0.79 -4.29 12.26
C PHE A 92 -0.09 -3.58 13.29
N ASP A 93 -0.03 -2.26 13.29
CA ASP A 93 -0.99 -1.40 13.99
C ASP A 93 -1.84 -0.62 12.98
N VAL A 94 -3.14 -0.50 13.27
CA VAL A 94 -4.10 0.18 12.39
C VAL A 94 -4.49 1.52 12.99
N PHE A 95 -4.47 2.55 12.16
CA PHE A 95 -4.77 3.92 12.55
C PHE A 95 -5.98 4.44 11.77
N ARG A 96 -6.78 5.30 12.41
CA ARG A 96 -7.95 5.96 11.81
C ARG A 96 -7.94 7.46 12.08
N GLY A 97 -8.28 8.23 11.06
CA GLY A 97 -8.51 9.67 11.13
C GLY A 97 -9.84 10.06 10.49
N ASP A 98 -10.30 11.27 10.81
CA ASP A 98 -11.54 11.84 10.27
C ASP A 98 -11.32 12.58 8.92
N SER A 99 -10.07 12.75 8.51
CA SER A 99 -9.69 13.34 7.22
C SER A 99 -8.35 12.74 6.73
N GLU A 100 -8.07 12.88 5.43
CA GLU A 100 -6.89 12.27 4.79
C GLU A 100 -5.55 12.70 5.41
N ASN A 101 -5.46 13.98 5.76
CA ASN A 101 -4.24 14.64 6.24
C ASN A 101 -4.38 15.14 7.69
N GLY A 102 -5.42 14.71 8.39
CA GLY A 102 -5.68 15.11 9.78
C GLY A 102 -4.93 14.24 10.78
N ASP A 103 -5.33 14.38 12.05
CA ASP A 103 -4.81 13.54 13.12
C ASP A 103 -5.37 12.11 13.03
N PHE A 104 -4.51 11.14 13.31
CA PHE A 104 -4.86 9.73 13.34
C PHE A 104 -4.70 9.15 14.74
N THR A 105 -5.66 8.32 15.13
CA THR A 105 -5.64 7.58 16.39
C THR A 105 -5.43 6.11 16.12
N LYS A 106 -4.58 5.46 16.93
CA LYS A 106 -4.38 4.02 16.87
C LYS A 106 -5.64 3.27 17.34
N LEU A 107 -6.11 2.33 16.54
CA LEU A 107 -7.28 1.50 16.84
C LEU A 107 -6.92 0.17 17.47
N THR A 108 -5.79 -0.43 17.08
CA THR A 108 -5.33 -1.71 17.59
C THR A 108 -4.86 -1.58 19.05
N LYS A 109 -5.47 -2.36 19.93
CA LYS A 109 -5.02 -2.50 21.33
C LYS A 109 -3.74 -3.32 21.40
N GLU A 110 -3.72 -4.41 20.65
CA GLU A 110 -2.58 -5.29 20.43
C GLU A 110 -2.30 -5.35 18.92
N PRO A 111 -1.03 -5.44 18.50
CA PRO A 111 -0.70 -5.55 17.08
C PRO A 111 -1.27 -6.82 16.44
N LEU A 112 -1.69 -6.72 15.18
CA LEU A 112 -2.00 -7.89 14.37
C LEU A 112 -0.69 -8.58 14.00
N LEU A 113 -0.53 -9.83 14.40
CA LEU A 113 0.73 -10.55 14.20
C LEU A 113 1.07 -10.69 12.71
N GLY A 114 2.32 -10.37 12.40
CA GLY A 114 2.92 -10.58 11.10
C GLY A 114 3.37 -12.03 10.90
N ALA A 115 3.91 -12.32 9.72
CA ALA A 115 4.51 -13.60 9.38
C ALA A 115 6.00 -13.70 9.76
N GLY A 116 6.58 -12.69 10.40
CA GLY A 116 8.02 -12.64 10.69
C GLY A 116 8.81 -12.44 9.41
N THR A 117 9.52 -13.49 8.98
CA THR A 117 10.24 -13.50 7.70
C THR A 117 9.63 -14.57 6.81
N SER A 118 9.02 -14.14 5.70
CA SER A 118 8.28 -15.00 4.80
C SER A 118 8.31 -14.45 3.38
N ASP A 119 8.56 -15.31 2.40
CA ASP A 119 8.43 -14.98 0.97
C ASP A 119 7.03 -15.28 0.42
N GLU A 120 6.09 -15.66 1.29
CA GLU A 120 4.70 -15.96 0.91
C GLU A 120 3.81 -14.72 1.01
N THR A 121 2.72 -14.74 0.23
CA THR A 121 1.70 -13.69 0.29
C THR A 121 0.79 -13.87 1.50
N HIS A 122 0.70 -12.85 2.35
CA HIS A 122 -0.22 -12.82 3.50
C HIS A 122 -1.28 -11.76 3.34
N LYS A 123 -2.49 -12.05 3.82
CA LYS A 123 -3.65 -11.15 3.76
C LYS A 123 -4.13 -10.85 5.16
N TYR A 124 -4.33 -9.57 5.44
CA TYR A 124 -4.72 -9.09 6.74
C TYR A 124 -6.01 -8.30 6.65
N GLU A 125 -6.79 -8.36 7.72
CA GLU A 125 -7.99 -7.55 7.89
C GLU A 125 -8.11 -7.06 9.33
N PHE A 126 -8.59 -5.83 9.49
CA PHE A 126 -8.96 -5.27 10.78
C PHE A 126 -10.39 -4.73 10.72
N ARG A 127 -11.23 -5.21 11.63
CA ARG A 127 -12.62 -4.79 11.75
C ARG A 127 -12.73 -3.60 12.72
N ASP A 128 -13.23 -2.48 12.23
CA ASP A 128 -13.55 -1.30 13.02
C ASP A 128 -15.07 -1.14 13.13
N ASP A 129 -15.62 -1.60 14.25
CA ASP A 129 -17.05 -1.56 14.60
C ASP A 129 -17.43 -0.32 15.43
N THR A 130 -16.49 0.61 15.64
CA THR A 130 -16.66 1.82 16.45
C THR A 130 -17.00 3.05 15.61
N ILE A 131 -17.30 2.84 14.33
CA ILE A 131 -17.60 3.91 13.39
C ILE A 131 -18.99 4.50 13.63
N ASP A 132 -19.15 5.78 13.28
CA ASP A 132 -20.45 6.30 12.84
C ASP A 132 -20.73 5.81 11.41
N PRO A 133 -21.81 5.04 11.17
CA PRO A 133 -22.12 4.51 9.83
C PRO A 133 -22.31 5.57 8.75
N CYS A 134 -22.64 6.81 9.12
CA CYS A 134 -22.91 7.89 8.18
C CYS A 134 -21.72 8.81 7.93
N ARG A 135 -20.57 8.54 8.56
CA ARG A 135 -19.33 9.29 8.37
C ARG A 135 -18.36 8.53 7.49
N GLU A 136 -17.53 9.27 6.77
CA GLU A 136 -16.35 8.72 6.14
C GLU A 136 -15.17 8.73 7.11
N TYR A 137 -14.21 7.84 6.86
CA TYR A 137 -12.99 7.73 7.64
C TYR A 137 -11.81 7.51 6.73
N TRP A 138 -10.62 7.77 7.25
CA TRP A 138 -9.35 7.50 6.61
C TRP A 138 -8.54 6.57 7.48
N TYR A 139 -7.85 5.62 6.85
CA TYR A 139 -7.05 4.63 7.57
C TYR A 139 -5.65 4.55 6.98
N TYR A 140 -4.69 4.17 7.82
CA TYR A 140 -3.42 3.63 7.36
C TYR A 140 -2.94 2.54 8.32
N VAL A 141 -1.98 1.76 7.87
CA VAL A 141 -1.36 0.68 8.64
C VAL A 141 0.12 0.99 8.85
N GLU A 142 0.59 0.82 10.07
CA GLU A 142 2.02 0.77 10.38
C GLU A 142 2.48 -0.67 10.47
N GLY A 143 3.66 -0.97 9.92
CA GLY A 143 4.39 -2.19 10.20
C GLY A 143 5.26 -2.01 11.44
N ILE A 144 5.48 -3.11 12.16
CA ILE A 144 6.29 -3.18 13.38
C ILE A 144 7.34 -4.26 13.13
N SER A 145 8.61 -3.92 13.23
CA SER A 145 9.68 -4.92 13.14
C SER A 145 9.83 -5.72 14.44
N THR A 146 10.50 -6.87 14.38
CA THR A 146 10.90 -7.65 15.57
C THR A 146 11.85 -6.89 16.50
N SER A 147 12.54 -5.86 16.01
CA SER A 147 13.32 -4.93 16.83
C SER A 147 12.50 -3.80 17.47
N GLY A 148 11.21 -3.69 17.14
CA GLY A 148 10.29 -2.69 17.66
C GLY A 148 10.23 -1.38 16.88
N SER A 149 10.96 -1.26 15.76
CA SER A 149 10.84 -0.12 14.84
C SER A 149 9.45 -0.09 14.20
N ARG A 150 8.93 1.11 13.95
CA ARG A 150 7.58 1.34 13.42
C ARG A 150 7.63 2.24 12.21
N GLU A 151 6.98 1.83 11.14
CA GLU A 151 6.97 2.58 9.88
C GLU A 151 5.61 2.50 9.21
N LYS A 152 5.19 3.60 8.56
CA LYS A 152 3.95 3.62 7.79
C LYS A 152 4.08 2.68 6.60
N PHE A 153 3.29 1.61 6.62
CA PHE A 153 3.32 0.53 5.64
C PHE A 153 2.40 0.81 4.45
N THR A 154 1.19 1.32 4.69
CA THR A 154 0.25 1.66 3.61
C THR A 154 0.19 3.17 3.38
N PRO A 155 -0.16 3.62 2.15
CA PRO A 155 -0.75 4.93 1.95
C PRO A 155 -1.99 5.10 2.85
N THR A 156 -2.40 6.35 3.06
CA THR A 156 -3.71 6.61 3.66
C THR A 156 -4.80 6.23 2.65
N PHE A 157 -5.82 5.48 3.06
CA PHE A 157 -6.94 5.10 2.21
C PHE A 157 -8.29 5.45 2.84
N ARG A 158 -9.24 5.84 1.99
CA ARG A 158 -10.57 6.29 2.36
C ARG A 158 -11.53 5.11 2.54
N ALA A 159 -12.31 5.15 3.61
CA ALA A 159 -13.50 4.32 3.79
C ALA A 159 -14.75 5.22 3.70
N PRO A 160 -15.59 5.05 2.67
CA PRO A 160 -16.80 5.86 2.53
C PRO A 160 -17.84 5.50 3.60
N PRO A 161 -18.85 6.37 3.81
CA PRO A 161 -19.97 6.07 4.70
C PRO A 161 -20.67 4.77 4.30
N LYS A 162 -21.14 4.03 5.29
CA LYS A 162 -21.91 2.79 5.12
C LYS A 162 -23.40 3.05 5.03
N ARG A 163 -23.86 4.20 5.54
CA ARG A 163 -25.24 4.64 5.50
C ARG A 163 -25.33 6.10 5.08
N ARG A 164 -26.49 6.47 4.55
CA ARG A 164 -26.95 7.85 4.53
C ARG A 164 -27.89 8.04 5.70
N ALA A 165 -27.85 9.23 6.31
CA ALA A 165 -28.85 9.59 7.30
C ALA A 165 -30.24 9.48 6.69
N ALA A 166 -31.20 8.98 7.45
CA ALA A 166 -32.59 9.19 7.11
C ALA A 166 -32.84 10.71 7.09
N ASP A 167 -33.43 11.22 6.02
CA ASP A 167 -33.87 12.60 6.00
C ASP A 167 -34.72 12.84 7.25
N ALA A 168 -34.33 13.81 8.07
CA ALA A 168 -35.19 14.25 9.17
C ALA A 168 -36.51 14.67 8.53
N ALA A 169 -37.61 13.96 8.86
CA ALA A 169 -38.93 14.32 8.38
C ALA A 169 -39.12 15.83 8.59
N PRO A 170 -39.59 16.59 7.59
CA PRO A 170 -39.73 18.03 7.72
C PRO A 170 -40.59 18.33 8.94
N ALA A 171 -40.03 19.10 9.88
CA ALA A 171 -40.77 19.59 11.04
C ALA A 171 -42.05 20.23 10.51
N THR A 172 -43.20 19.62 10.83
CA THR A 172 -44.49 20.20 10.49
C THR A 172 -44.53 21.59 11.14
N PRO A 173 -44.69 22.69 10.39
CA PRO A 173 -44.81 23.99 11.02
C PRO A 173 -46.04 23.95 11.92
N ALA A 174 -45.85 24.24 13.20
CA ALA A 174 -46.95 24.39 14.14
C ALA A 174 -47.90 25.45 13.57
N ALA A 175 -49.15 25.07 13.30
CA ALA A 175 -50.20 26.01 12.96
C ALA A 175 -50.40 26.93 14.17
N GLY A 176 -50.22 28.23 13.93
CA GLY A 176 -50.52 29.29 14.91
C GLY A 176 -52.00 29.56 15.07
#